data_AF-A0A948B450-F1
#
_entry.id   AF-A0A948B450-F1
#
_cell.length_a   1.000
_cell.length_b   1.000
_cell.length_c   1.000
_cell.angle_alpha   90.00
_cell.angle_beta   90.00
_cell.angle_gamma   90.00
#
_symmetry.space_group_name_H-M   'P 1'
#
loop_
_entity.id
_entity.type
_entity.pdbx_description
1 polymer ?
#
loop_
_entity_poly.entity_id
_entity_poly.type
_entity_poly.pdbx_seq_one_letter_code
_entity_poly.pdbx_strand_id
1 'polypeptide(L)' 'MSKPIVWTIAGTDPSGGAGIQADLKTMQALGVHGCSVITALIAQNTLGVRRVEYTPADLIEAQLHALR' A
#
# COMPACT_ATOMS: atom_id res chain seq x y z
N MET A 1 18.21 0.19 -18.72
CA MET A 1 16.76 0.39 -18.91
C MET A 1 16.15 0.84 -17.59
N SER A 2 15.30 1.85 -17.60
CA SER A 2 14.57 2.27 -16.38
C SER A 2 13.54 1.21 -16.01
N LYS A 3 13.44 0.85 -14.72
CA LYS A 3 12.39 -0.05 -14.24
C LYS A 3 11.01 0.61 -14.45
N PRO A 4 9.97 -0.13 -14.87
CA PRO A 4 8.60 0.38 -14.84
C PRO A 4 8.24 0.85 -13.42
N ILE A 5 7.46 1.92 -13.32
CA ILE A 5 6.89 2.40 -12.06
C ILE A 5 5.47 1.84 -11.94
N VAL A 6 5.16 1.23 -10.80
CA VAL A 6 3.82 0.66 -10.52
C VAL A 6 3.33 1.18 -9.18
N TRP A 7 2.09 1.66 -9.14
CA TRP A 7 1.47 2.18 -7.92
C TRP A 7 0.40 1.23 -7.40
N THR A 8 0.39 0.99 -6.10
CA THR A 8 -0.76 0.38 -5.39
C THR A 8 -1.53 1.43 -4.61
N ILE A 9 -2.85 1.29 -4.55
CA ILE A 9 -3.75 2.13 -3.76
C ILE A 9 -4.57 1.18 -2.87
N ALA A 10 -4.10 0.96 -1.64
CA ALA A 10 -4.65 -0.09 -0.78
C ALA A 10 -4.45 0.21 0.73
N GLY A 11 -5.06 -0.61 1.58
CA GLY A 11 -4.85 -0.59 3.02
C GLY A 11 -3.58 -1.36 3.45
N THR A 12 -3.13 -1.13 4.68
CA THR A 12 -1.97 -1.82 5.24
C THR A 12 -2.31 -3.21 5.78
N ASP A 13 -1.39 -4.16 5.64
CA ASP A 13 -1.31 -5.36 6.45
C ASP A 13 0.02 -5.41 7.23
N PRO A 14 0.01 -5.19 8.56
CA PRO A 14 1.24 -5.25 9.34
C PRO A 14 1.80 -6.68 9.47
N SER A 15 1.00 -7.73 9.24
CA SER A 15 1.52 -9.10 9.18
C SER A 15 2.28 -9.39 7.87
N GLY A 16 2.10 -8.54 6.86
CA GLY A 16 2.83 -8.56 5.61
C GLY A 16 2.39 -9.64 4.62
N GLY A 17 1.24 -10.28 4.82
CA GLY A 17 0.68 -11.31 3.94
C GLY A 17 -0.28 -10.76 2.88
N ALA A 18 -0.84 -9.57 3.08
CA ALA A 18 -1.81 -8.91 2.21
C ALA A 18 -1.54 -7.39 2.08
N GLY A 19 -2.51 -6.64 1.53
CA GLY A 19 -2.48 -5.18 1.44
C GLY A 19 -1.27 -4.62 0.68
N ILE A 20 -0.91 -3.36 0.95
CA ILE A 20 0.23 -2.70 0.29
C ILE A 20 1.54 -3.48 0.48
N GLN A 21 1.67 -4.24 1.56
CA GLN A 21 2.86 -5.03 1.86
C GLN A 21 3.01 -6.18 0.87
N ALA A 22 1.93 -6.91 0.59
CA ALA A 22 1.94 -7.97 -0.44
C ALA A 22 2.12 -7.40 -1.84
N ASP A 23 1.51 -6.24 -2.12
CA ASP A 23 1.66 -5.54 -3.39
C ASP A 23 3.12 -5.17 -3.64
N LEU A 24 3.77 -4.48 -2.69
CA LEU A 24 5.16 -4.04 -2.81
C LEU A 24 6.14 -5.21 -2.88
N LYS A 25 5.89 -6.30 -2.13
CA LYS A 25 6.69 -7.54 -2.25
C LYS A 25 6.56 -8.16 -3.65
N THR A 26 5.36 -8.19 -4.20
CA THR A 26 5.10 -8.69 -5.57
C THR A 26 5.80 -7.82 -6.60
N MET A 27 5.69 -6.50 -6.48
CA MET A 27 6.38 -5.53 -7.34
C MET A 27 7.90 -5.72 -7.31
N GLN A 28 8.46 -5.89 -6.11
CA GLN A 28 9.88 -6.17 -5.94
C GLN A 28 10.29 -7.48 -6.64
N ALA A 29 9.51 -8.55 -6.48
CA ALA A 29 9.75 -9.84 -7.13
C ALA A 29 9.66 -9.76 -8.66
N LEU A 30 8.81 -8.88 -9.20
CA LEU A 30 8.66 -8.63 -10.63
C LEU A 30 9.66 -7.59 -11.18
N GLY A 31 10.55 -7.06 -10.34
CA GLY A 31 11.63 -6.17 -10.77
C GLY A 31 11.21 -4.74 -11.12
N VAL A 32 10.03 -4.29 -10.69
CA VAL A 32 9.53 -2.92 -10.92
C VAL A 32 9.86 -2.00 -9.73
N HIS A 33 9.72 -0.68 -9.93
CA HIS A 33 9.76 0.29 -8.83
C HIS A 33 8.34 0.49 -8.29
N GLY A 34 8.07 -0.06 -7.10
CA GLY A 34 6.77 0.04 -6.45
C GLY A 34 6.61 1.32 -5.63
N CYS A 35 5.49 2.00 -5.80
CA CYS A 35 5.03 3.10 -4.95
C CYS A 35 3.65 2.76 -4.36
N SER A 36 3.24 3.43 -3.29
CA SER A 36 1.97 3.16 -2.63
C SER A 36 1.23 4.42 -2.19
N VAL A 37 -0.09 4.33 -2.20
CA VAL A 37 -1.04 5.25 -1.57
C VAL A 37 -1.83 4.46 -0.53
N ILE A 38 -1.75 4.89 0.72
CA ILE A 38 -2.37 4.20 1.86
C ILE A 38 -3.79 4.71 2.05
N THR A 39 -4.78 3.84 1.89
CA THR A 39 -6.21 4.19 2.05
C THR A 39 -6.76 3.85 3.44
N ALA A 40 -6.11 2.93 4.16
CA ALA A 40 -6.43 2.62 5.54
C ALA A 40 -5.22 2.04 6.27
N LEU A 41 -5.05 2.42 7.53
CA LEU A 41 -4.15 1.78 8.48
C LEU A 41 -4.95 0.71 9.23
N ILE A 42 -4.48 -0.53 9.20
CA ILE A 42 -5.24 -1.68 9.72
C ILE A 42 -4.39 -2.43 10.75
N ALA A 43 -4.94 -2.62 11.94
CA ALA A 43 -4.42 -3.58 12.90
C ALA A 43 -5.04 -4.95 12.57
N GLN A 44 -4.33 -5.75 11.77
CA GLN A 44 -4.75 -7.10 11.39
C GLN A 44 -3.61 -8.11 11.46
N ASN A 45 -3.96 -9.39 11.50
CA ASN A 45 -3.05 -10.52 11.28
C ASN A 45 -3.84 -11.70 10.72
N THR A 46 -3.20 -12.87 10.65
CA THR A 46 -3.83 -14.11 10.14
C THR A 46 -5.03 -14.60 10.96
N LEU A 47 -5.26 -14.04 12.16
CA LEU A 47 -6.41 -14.34 13.02
C LEU A 47 -7.52 -13.27 12.93
N GLY A 48 -7.41 -12.35 11.95
CA GLY A 48 -8.44 -11.36 11.63
C GLY A 48 -8.07 -9.91 11.93
N VAL A 49 -9.05 -9.03 11.74
CA VAL A 49 -8.93 -7.57 11.88
C VAL A 49 -9.38 -7.14 13.27
N ARG A 50 -8.61 -6.24 13.90
CA ARG A 50 -8.92 -5.66 15.21
C ARG A 50 -9.37 -4.20 15.13
N ARG A 51 -8.79 -3.42 14.21
CA ARG A 51 -9.09 -2.00 14.04
C ARG A 51 -8.77 -1.57 12.62
N VAL A 52 -9.58 -0.68 12.08
CA VAL A 52 -9.37 -0.01 10.80
C VAL A 52 -9.44 1.49 11.06
N GLU A 53 -8.41 2.21 10.62
CA GLU A 53 -8.39 3.66 10.60
C GLU A 53 -8.30 4.09 9.13
N TYR A 54 -9.33 4.77 8.64
CA TYR A 54 -9.39 5.24 7.26
C TYR A 54 -8.52 6.48 7.09
N THR A 55 -7.75 6.51 6.00
CA THR A 55 -7.00 7.72 5.63
C THR A 55 -8.00 8.79 5.19
N PRO A 56 -7.92 10.02 5.73
CA PRO A 56 -8.72 11.14 5.25
C PRO A 56 -8.55 11.38 3.74
N ALA A 57 -9.63 11.77 3.05
CA ALA A 57 -9.63 11.91 1.59
C ALA A 57 -8.61 12.94 1.10
N ASP A 58 -8.46 14.05 1.82
CA ASP A 58 -7.44 15.09 1.57
C ASP A 58 -6.01 14.55 1.68
N LEU A 59 -5.76 13.62 2.60
CA LEU A 59 -4.47 12.94 2.71
C LEU A 59 -4.26 11.88 1.61
N ILE A 60 -5.32 11.24 1.11
CA ILE A 60 -5.24 10.38 -0.08
C ILE A 60 -4.88 11.22 -1.31
N GLU A 61 -5.51 12.38 -1.49
CA GLU A 61 -5.18 13.33 -2.55
C GLU A 61 -3.74 13.81 -2.44
N ALA A 62 -3.29 14.20 -1.24
CA ALA A 62 -1.91 14.63 -1.00
C ALA A 62 -0.88 13.54 -1.38
N GLN A 63 -1.14 12.28 -1.06
CA GLN A 63 -0.29 11.15 -1.48
C GLN A 63 -0.26 10.99 -3.01
N LEU A 64 -1.43 11.03 -3.67
CA LEU A 64 -1.53 10.95 -5.14
C LEU A 64 -0.79 12.09 -5.83
N HIS A 65 -0.87 13.30 -5.27
CA HIS A 65 -0.14 14.46 -5.77
C HIS A 65 1.37 14.35 -5.56
N ALA A 66 1.83 13.72 -4.47
CA ALA A 66 3.26 13.53 -4.20
C ALA A 66 3.93 12.49 -5.12
N LEU A 67 3.16 11.58 -5.73
CA LEU A 67 3.66 10.58 -6.67
C LEU A 67 3.66 11.06 -8.14
N ARG A 68 2.91 12.12 -8.45
CA ARG A 68 2.87 12.77 -9.76
C ARG A 68 4.13 13.61 -10.00
#